data_AF-M3HEG3-F1
#
_entry.id   AF-M3HEG3-F1
#
_cell.length_a   1.000
_cell.length_b   1.000
_cell.length_c   1.000
_cell.angle_alpha   90.00
_cell.angle_beta   90.00
_cell.angle_gamma   90.00
#
_symmetry.space_group_name_H-M   'P 1'
#
loop_
_entity.id
_entity.type
_entity.pdbx_description
1 polymer ?
#
loop_
_entity_poly.entity_id
_entity_poly.type
_entity_poly.pdbx_seq_one_letter_code
_entity_poly.pdbx_strand_id
1 'polypeptide(L)'
;MKILHKISENTLEEQTLYRFSPEQKLKSSGLSDETRYPSLIEELKKEISDQYGMKVIEKPDQTSEIYAVDPGYMAAVLHKLSSLATKNVAYQKELEIAKEINASLSNPKHPGLNAKLKAEHIVKLQQGIQTMEQLEVEKQRSREFAKKFNLPMGMLGFVASMILFLIASVHFKTTGILFVGIPVSLFLGLMIAFHFRDKEKSDILSGGSSSSSFGSGFKGEYGAMSSSNSYETGEDSEDERYQSSKGETPKEKKVSLIAKGAERFVFPSRFTKITDKIHDSRSLRKKIFENLDNIRNNVAHLKGEKDDDKVASTIEYALLQNSATIIIPDDLVPQGMPGSIILSHNDLKAPLIRDQIAEFLRNEAQKKQYDKKLVKYYTFLINTIEVEYYKYLPSRKKK
;
A
#
# COMPACT_ATOMS: atom_id res chain seq x y z
N MET A 1 -11.63 30.40 30.76
CA MET A 1 -10.18 30.11 30.71
C MET A 1 -9.77 28.62 30.78
N LYS A 2 -10.26 27.76 31.70
CA LYS A 2 -9.79 26.34 31.77
C LYS A 2 -10.11 25.48 30.53
N ILE A 3 -11.19 25.77 29.80
CA ILE A 3 -11.61 24.97 28.64
C ILE A 3 -10.73 25.26 27.41
N LEU A 4 -10.44 26.54 27.13
CA LEU A 4 -9.56 26.93 26.03
C LEU A 4 -8.16 26.29 26.16
N HIS A 5 -7.60 26.31 27.38
CA HIS A 5 -6.31 25.67 27.63
C HIS A 5 -6.36 24.15 27.39
N LYS A 6 -7.43 23.48 27.86
CA LYS A 6 -7.65 22.04 27.60
C LYS A 6 -7.80 21.70 26.12
N ILE A 7 -8.41 22.57 25.32
CA ILE A 7 -8.49 22.37 23.86
C ILE A 7 -7.08 22.40 23.26
N SER A 8 -6.26 23.39 23.63
CA SER A 8 -4.89 23.50 23.14
C SER A 8 -3.99 22.34 23.57
N GLU A 9 -4.12 21.90 24.83
CA GLU A 9 -3.35 20.79 25.42
C GLU A 9 -3.74 19.45 24.77
N ASN A 10 -5.04 19.16 24.64
CA ASN A 10 -5.54 17.96 23.98
C ASN A 10 -5.10 17.89 22.51
N THR A 11 -5.15 19.03 21.81
CA THR A 11 -4.74 19.08 20.41
C THR A 11 -3.23 18.86 20.26
N LEU A 12 -2.43 19.34 21.22
CA LEU A 12 -0.97 19.18 21.21
C LEU A 12 -0.55 17.74 21.54
N GLU A 13 -1.11 17.16 22.61
CA GLU A 13 -0.70 15.85 23.14
C GLU A 13 -1.36 14.68 22.41
N GLU A 14 -2.69 14.70 22.28
CA GLU A 14 -3.44 13.59 21.71
C GLU A 14 -3.60 13.69 20.19
N GLN A 15 -3.53 14.91 19.65
CA GLN A 15 -3.78 15.19 18.23
C GLN A 15 -5.17 14.67 17.79
N THR A 16 -6.17 14.84 18.64
CA THR A 16 -7.57 14.48 18.42
C THR A 16 -8.48 15.70 18.65
N LEU A 17 -9.76 15.58 18.26
CA LEU A 17 -10.76 16.62 18.58
C LEU A 17 -11.07 16.59 20.09
N TYR A 18 -11.11 17.76 20.72
CA TYR A 18 -11.58 17.85 22.10
C TYR A 18 -13.11 17.85 22.13
N ARG A 19 -13.70 16.76 22.64
CA ARG A 19 -15.15 16.58 22.77
C ARG A 19 -15.63 16.92 24.18
N PHE A 20 -16.65 17.78 24.29
CA PHE A 20 -17.33 18.02 25.56
C PHE A 20 -18.78 18.49 25.38
N SER A 21 -19.63 18.22 26.38
CA SER A 21 -20.98 18.82 26.47
C SER A 21 -20.90 20.09 27.34
N PRO A 22 -21.31 21.25 26.82
CA PRO A 22 -21.36 22.51 27.58
C PRO A 22 -22.28 22.41 28.80
N GLU A 23 -23.44 21.77 28.66
CA GLU A 23 -24.47 21.67 29.70
C GLU A 23 -23.98 20.83 30.88
N GLN A 24 -23.33 19.69 30.60
CA GLN A 24 -22.74 18.86 31.66
C GLN A 24 -21.60 19.57 32.39
N LYS A 25 -20.85 20.41 31.68
CA LYS A 25 -19.71 21.14 32.24
C LYS A 25 -20.13 22.34 33.09
N LEU A 26 -21.21 23.01 32.70
CA LEU A 26 -21.83 24.07 33.50
C LEU A 26 -22.47 23.51 34.77
N LYS A 27 -23.19 22.38 34.67
CA LYS A 27 -23.76 21.68 35.83
C LYS A 27 -22.68 21.22 36.83
N SER A 28 -21.56 20.68 36.34
CA SER A 28 -20.43 20.26 37.20
C SER A 28 -19.61 21.42 37.76
N SER A 29 -19.75 22.64 37.21
CA SER A 29 -19.10 23.85 37.73
C SER A 29 -19.82 24.51 38.91
N GLY A 30 -20.99 23.99 39.30
CA GLY A 30 -21.72 24.43 40.49
C GLY A 30 -22.59 25.68 40.31
N LEU A 31 -22.84 26.11 39.06
CA LEU A 31 -23.87 27.13 38.83
C LEU A 31 -25.26 26.52 39.08
N SER A 32 -26.03 27.12 40.00
CA SER A 32 -27.39 26.66 40.32
C SER A 32 -28.48 27.35 39.49
N ASP A 33 -28.11 28.34 38.67
CA ASP A 33 -29.05 29.18 37.93
C ASP A 33 -29.18 28.70 36.47
N GLU A 34 -30.04 27.70 36.26
CA GLU A 34 -30.24 27.05 34.96
C GLU A 34 -30.78 28.01 33.88
N THR A 35 -31.38 29.14 34.29
CA THR A 35 -31.90 30.17 33.38
C THR A 35 -30.81 30.91 32.62
N ARG A 36 -29.58 30.95 33.14
CA ARG A 36 -28.42 31.62 32.52
C ARG A 36 -27.59 30.69 31.64
N TYR A 37 -27.91 29.41 31.58
CA TYR A 37 -27.14 28.44 30.78
C TYR A 37 -27.14 28.77 29.29
N PRO A 38 -28.25 29.17 28.65
CA PRO A 38 -28.26 29.45 27.22
C PRO A 38 -27.29 30.58 26.84
N SER A 39 -27.31 31.69 27.59
CA SER A 39 -26.45 32.84 27.32
C SER A 39 -24.97 32.54 27.56
N LEU A 40 -24.64 31.79 28.63
CA LEU A 40 -23.27 31.37 28.90
C LEU A 40 -22.73 30.38 27.86
N ILE A 41 -23.59 29.51 27.32
CA ILE A 41 -23.21 28.58 26.26
C ILE A 41 -22.95 29.33 24.95
N GLU A 42 -23.77 30.34 24.63
CA GLU A 42 -23.53 31.20 23.46
C GLU A 42 -22.23 31.99 23.58
N GLU A 43 -21.96 32.57 24.74
CA GLU A 43 -20.72 33.29 25.00
C GLU A 43 -19.50 32.36 24.87
N LEU A 44 -19.57 31.15 25.42
CA LEU A 44 -18.52 30.13 25.30
C LEU A 44 -18.33 29.69 23.84
N LYS A 45 -19.41 29.47 23.09
CA LYS A 45 -19.37 29.11 21.66
C LYS A 45 -18.69 30.22 20.85
N LYS A 46 -18.99 31.48 21.15
CA LYS A 46 -18.37 32.64 20.50
C LYS A 46 -16.87 32.72 20.81
N GLU A 47 -16.49 32.62 22.08
CA GLU A 47 -15.09 32.68 22.51
C GLU A 47 -14.25 31.55 21.87
N ILE A 48 -14.82 30.34 21.75
CA ILE A 48 -14.17 29.21 21.06
C ILE A 48 -14.11 29.46 19.55
N SER A 49 -15.19 29.89 18.92
CA SER A 49 -15.23 30.12 17.47
C SER A 49 -14.26 31.21 17.01
N ASP A 50 -13.95 32.19 17.87
CA ASP A 50 -13.05 33.30 17.55
C ASP A 50 -11.56 32.86 17.52
N GLN A 51 -11.20 31.80 18.25
CA GLN A 51 -9.80 31.35 18.41
C GLN A 51 -9.53 29.94 17.88
N TYR A 52 -10.55 29.08 17.82
CA TYR A 52 -10.45 27.66 17.55
C TYR A 52 -11.40 27.22 16.43
N GLY A 53 -11.06 26.10 15.79
CA GLY A 53 -11.99 25.41 14.91
C GLY A 53 -13.04 24.69 15.75
N MET A 54 -14.32 24.93 15.47
CA MET A 54 -15.41 24.33 16.25
C MET A 54 -16.51 23.78 15.34
N LYS A 55 -17.08 22.65 15.75
CA LYS A 55 -18.38 22.18 15.26
C LYS A 55 -19.27 21.76 16.43
N VAL A 56 -20.53 22.15 16.36
CA VAL A 56 -21.56 21.81 17.35
C VAL A 56 -22.48 20.76 16.74
N ILE A 57 -22.74 19.69 17.49
CA ILE A 57 -23.69 18.63 17.13
C ILE A 57 -24.79 18.60 18.17
N GLU A 58 -26.02 18.81 17.73
CA GLU A 58 -27.20 18.70 18.58
C GLU A 58 -27.65 17.24 18.65
N LYS A 59 -27.76 16.72 19.87
CA LYS A 59 -28.26 15.36 20.12
C LYS A 59 -29.79 15.37 20.21
N PRO A 60 -30.44 14.23 19.94
CA PRO A 60 -31.89 14.08 20.11
C PRO A 60 -32.37 14.39 21.54
N ASP A 61 -31.47 14.31 22.53
CA ASP A 61 -31.76 14.59 23.94
C ASP A 61 -31.71 16.10 24.29
N GLN A 62 -31.79 17.00 23.30
CA GLN A 62 -31.66 18.46 23.46
C GLN A 62 -30.34 18.95 24.07
N THR A 63 -29.34 18.08 24.17
CA THR A 63 -27.98 18.43 24.62
C THR A 63 -27.08 18.66 23.42
N SER A 64 -26.13 19.60 23.54
CA SER A 64 -25.15 19.86 22.49
C SER A 64 -23.79 19.23 22.82
N GLU A 65 -23.17 18.60 21.82
CA GLU A 65 -21.77 18.21 21.87
C GLU A 65 -20.94 19.18 21.04
N ILE A 66 -19.90 19.73 21.66
CA ILE A 66 -18.93 20.60 20.99
C ILE A 66 -17.66 19.81 20.72
N TYR A 67 -17.24 19.86 19.46
CA TYR A 67 -15.95 19.37 18.98
C TYR A 67 -15.09 20.59 18.66
N ALA A 68 -13.97 20.74 19.36
CA ALA A 68 -13.06 21.86 19.19
C ALA A 68 -11.63 21.41 18.91
N VAL A 69 -10.88 22.22 18.16
CA VAL A 69 -9.50 21.94 17.76
C VAL A 69 -8.69 23.22 17.58
N ASP A 70 -7.41 23.18 17.97
CA ASP A 70 -6.45 24.23 17.63
C ASP A 70 -6.16 24.22 16.12
N PRO A 71 -6.51 25.30 15.37
CA PRO A 71 -6.28 25.38 13.93
C PRO A 71 -4.81 25.20 13.56
N GLY A 72 -3.88 25.52 14.47
CA GLY A 72 -2.43 25.40 14.28
C GLY A 72 -1.95 23.96 14.07
N TYR A 73 -2.72 22.95 14.49
CA TYR A 73 -2.37 21.53 14.40
C TYR A 73 -3.36 20.71 13.56
N MET A 74 -4.24 21.35 12.81
CA MET A 74 -5.36 20.69 12.12
C MET A 74 -4.91 19.53 11.20
N ALA A 75 -3.81 19.69 10.46
CA ALA A 75 -3.27 18.64 9.61
C ALA A 75 -2.78 17.40 10.39
N ALA A 76 -2.26 17.58 11.61
CA ALA A 76 -1.83 16.48 12.46
C ALA A 76 -3.05 15.72 13.00
N VAL A 77 -4.09 16.45 13.40
CA VAL A 77 -5.36 15.88 13.88
C VAL A 77 -6.03 15.04 12.81
N LEU A 78 -6.15 15.57 11.59
CA LEU A 78 -6.71 14.82 10.46
C LEU A 78 -5.92 13.54 10.18
N HIS A 79 -4.59 13.61 10.15
CA HIS A 79 -3.75 12.45 9.91
C HIS A 79 -3.91 11.37 10.99
N LYS A 80 -3.95 11.78 12.26
CA LYS A 80 -4.13 10.86 13.39
C LYS A 80 -5.52 10.22 13.36
N LEU A 81 -6.57 11.01 13.16
CA LEU A 81 -7.94 10.51 13.06
C LEU A 81 -8.13 9.60 11.85
N SER A 82 -7.51 9.89 10.70
CA SER A 82 -7.51 8.96 9.55
C SER A 82 -6.87 7.62 9.91
N SER A 83 -5.76 7.63 10.65
CA SER A 83 -5.14 6.38 11.12
C SER A 83 -6.04 5.61 12.09
N LEU A 84 -6.72 6.29 13.01
CA LEU A 84 -7.60 5.66 13.99
C LEU A 84 -8.91 5.16 13.38
N ALA A 85 -9.46 5.88 12.40
CA ALA A 85 -10.68 5.54 11.67
C ALA A 85 -10.57 4.21 10.91
N THR A 86 -9.37 3.83 10.45
CA THR A 86 -9.13 2.51 9.82
C THR A 86 -9.39 1.34 10.78
N LYS A 87 -9.27 1.58 12.09
CA LYS A 87 -9.34 0.55 13.13
C LYS A 87 -10.67 0.55 13.89
N ASN A 88 -11.36 1.69 13.98
CA ASN A 88 -12.59 1.82 14.78
C ASN A 88 -13.58 2.81 14.15
N VAL A 89 -14.83 2.38 14.03
CA VAL A 89 -15.96 3.10 13.44
C VAL A 89 -16.31 4.37 14.22
N ALA A 90 -16.06 4.43 15.54
CA ALA A 90 -16.30 5.63 16.33
C ALA A 90 -15.46 6.83 15.85
N TYR A 91 -14.21 6.58 15.46
CA TYR A 91 -13.31 7.63 14.94
C TYR A 91 -13.60 8.01 13.49
N GLN A 92 -14.41 7.24 12.75
CA GLN A 92 -14.87 7.65 11.41
C GLN A 92 -15.79 8.87 11.51
N LYS A 93 -16.70 8.87 12.49
CA LYS A 93 -17.57 10.05 12.76
C LYS A 93 -16.75 11.26 13.18
N GLU A 94 -15.76 11.07 14.05
CA GLU A 94 -14.88 12.16 14.48
C GLU A 94 -14.00 12.69 13.32
N LEU A 95 -13.56 11.82 12.42
CA LEU A 95 -12.83 12.21 11.21
C LEU A 95 -13.70 13.04 10.26
N GLU A 96 -14.97 12.68 10.06
CA GLU A 96 -15.91 13.46 9.25
C GLU A 96 -16.10 14.86 9.85
N ILE A 97 -16.31 14.95 11.15
CA ILE A 97 -16.42 16.22 11.87
C ILE A 97 -15.15 17.05 11.72
N ALA A 98 -13.96 16.42 11.84
CA ALA A 98 -12.70 17.11 11.62
C ALA A 98 -12.56 17.62 10.18
N LYS A 99 -12.98 16.85 9.16
CA LYS A 99 -12.97 17.30 7.75
C LYS A 99 -13.85 18.54 7.56
N GLU A 100 -15.02 18.58 8.18
CA GLU A 100 -15.94 19.72 8.12
C GLU A 100 -15.37 20.96 8.82
N ILE A 101 -14.75 20.79 10.00
CA ILE A 101 -14.04 21.88 10.69
C ILE A 101 -12.88 22.38 9.82
N ASN A 102 -12.14 21.49 9.16
CA ASN A 102 -11.06 21.90 8.27
C ASN A 102 -11.59 22.67 7.05
N ALA A 103 -12.76 22.29 6.51
CA ALA A 103 -13.41 23.00 5.41
C ALA A 103 -13.85 24.41 5.82
N SER A 104 -14.46 24.57 7.00
CA SER A 104 -14.85 25.89 7.51
C SER A 104 -13.65 26.77 7.85
N LEU A 105 -12.55 26.19 8.34
CA LEU A 105 -11.29 26.91 8.58
C LEU A 105 -10.51 27.23 7.30
N SER A 106 -10.74 26.50 6.21
CA SER A 106 -10.03 26.70 4.94
C SER A 106 -10.72 27.75 4.05
N ASN A 107 -12.00 28.02 4.27
CA ASN A 107 -12.77 28.95 3.44
C ASN A 107 -13.78 29.78 4.27
N PRO A 108 -13.46 31.03 4.65
CA PRO A 108 -12.23 31.78 4.36
C PRO A 108 -11.04 31.26 5.18
N LYS A 109 -9.83 31.30 4.60
CA LYS A 109 -8.63 30.71 5.18
C LYS A 109 -8.27 31.37 6.52
N HIS A 110 -8.46 30.64 7.62
CA HIS A 110 -8.15 31.10 8.96
C HIS A 110 -6.64 31.38 9.08
N PRO A 111 -6.21 32.55 9.62
CA PRO A 111 -4.79 32.95 9.65
C PRO A 111 -3.92 32.01 10.49
N GLY A 112 -4.50 31.33 11.49
CA GLY A 112 -3.82 30.34 12.32
C GLY A 112 -3.79 28.92 11.75
N LEU A 113 -4.38 28.66 10.59
CA LEU A 113 -4.50 27.29 10.05
C LEU A 113 -3.12 26.69 9.74
N ASN A 114 -2.78 25.61 10.46
CA ASN A 114 -1.51 24.90 10.41
C ASN A 114 -0.27 25.76 10.73
N ALA A 115 -0.44 26.95 11.33
CA ALA A 115 0.66 27.88 11.58
C ALA A 115 1.72 27.36 12.58
N LYS A 116 1.36 26.39 13.43
CA LYS A 116 2.25 25.75 14.41
C LYS A 116 3.00 24.53 13.85
N LEU A 117 2.71 24.14 12.60
CA LEU A 117 3.36 23.03 11.91
C LEU A 117 4.32 23.56 10.84
N LYS A 118 5.50 22.93 10.71
CA LYS A 118 6.42 23.23 9.60
C LYS A 118 5.77 22.86 8.27
N ALA A 119 5.96 23.69 7.23
CA ALA A 119 5.40 23.46 5.89
C ALA A 119 5.67 22.05 5.34
N GLU A 120 6.90 21.54 5.55
CA GLU A 120 7.28 20.18 5.16
C GLU A 120 6.49 19.08 5.90
N HIS A 121 6.17 19.28 7.18
CA HIS A 121 5.37 18.35 7.96
C HIS A 121 3.91 18.35 7.51
N ILE A 122 3.33 19.52 7.22
CA ILE A 122 1.97 19.64 6.70
C ILE A 122 1.82 18.84 5.42
N VAL A 123 2.78 18.98 4.50
CA VAL A 123 2.78 18.28 3.22
C VAL A 123 2.88 16.76 3.41
N LYS A 124 3.73 16.27 4.33
CA LYS A 124 3.82 14.83 4.64
C LYS A 124 2.51 14.29 5.23
N LEU A 125 1.90 15.03 6.16
CA LEU A 125 0.65 14.64 6.81
C LEU A 125 -0.51 14.58 5.80
N GLN A 126 -0.61 15.57 4.90
CA GLN A 126 -1.60 15.56 3.82
C GLN A 126 -1.42 14.38 2.85
N GLN A 127 -0.17 14.06 2.49
CA GLN A 127 0.09 12.86 1.69
C GLN A 127 -0.31 11.58 2.42
N GLY A 128 0.02 11.47 3.72
CA GLY A 128 -0.38 10.33 4.54
C GLY A 128 -1.90 10.13 4.56
N ILE A 129 -2.67 11.21 4.72
CA ILE A 129 -4.14 11.19 4.68
C ILE A 129 -4.63 10.65 3.32
N GLN A 130 -4.11 11.17 2.20
CA GLN A 130 -4.52 10.73 0.86
C GLN A 130 -4.21 9.25 0.61
N THR A 131 -3.06 8.76 1.08
CA THR A 131 -2.71 7.34 0.94
C THR A 131 -3.63 6.43 1.75
N MET A 132 -4.02 6.85 2.97
CA MET A 132 -4.96 6.09 3.80
C MET A 132 -6.36 6.06 3.20
N GLU A 133 -6.83 7.17 2.62
CA GLU A 133 -8.13 7.26 1.95
C GLU A 133 -8.19 6.37 0.70
N GLN A 134 -7.12 6.32 -0.11
CA GLN A 134 -7.05 5.42 -1.27
C GLN A 134 -7.11 3.94 -0.87
N LEU A 135 -6.38 3.56 0.19
CA LEU A 135 -6.40 2.19 0.71
C LEU A 135 -7.78 1.80 1.23
N GLU A 136 -8.50 2.73 1.88
CA GLU A 136 -9.87 2.48 2.33
C GLU A 136 -10.85 2.30 1.17
N VAL A 137 -10.73 3.12 0.12
CA VAL A 137 -11.55 2.99 -1.10
C VAL A 137 -11.29 1.66 -1.79
N GLU A 138 -10.04 1.23 -1.91
CA GLU A 138 -9.69 -0.06 -2.51
C GLU A 138 -10.20 -1.24 -1.66
N LYS A 139 -10.11 -1.13 -0.34
CA LYS A 139 -10.65 -2.12 0.60
C LYS A 139 -12.19 -2.19 0.54
N GLN A 140 -12.86 -1.06 0.36
CA GLN A 140 -14.31 -1.04 0.13
C GLN A 140 -14.67 -1.65 -1.23
N ARG A 141 -13.93 -1.30 -2.28
CA ARG A 141 -14.13 -1.81 -3.63
C ARG A 141 -13.94 -3.33 -3.69
N SER A 142 -12.87 -3.86 -3.10
CA SER A 142 -12.62 -5.30 -2.99
C SER A 142 -13.67 -6.01 -2.15
N ARG A 143 -14.16 -5.40 -1.06
CA ARG A 143 -15.30 -5.93 -0.28
C ARG A 143 -16.59 -5.93 -1.09
N GLU A 144 -16.84 -4.92 -1.91
CA GLU A 144 -17.99 -4.89 -2.81
C GLU A 144 -17.86 -5.94 -3.92
N PHE A 145 -16.67 -6.13 -4.48
CA PHE A 145 -16.40 -7.20 -5.44
C PHE A 145 -16.61 -8.58 -4.81
N ALA A 146 -16.08 -8.80 -3.61
CA ALA A 146 -16.29 -10.04 -2.85
C ALA A 146 -17.76 -10.29 -2.50
N LYS A 147 -18.57 -9.22 -2.32
CA LYS A 147 -20.02 -9.32 -2.12
C LYS A 147 -20.82 -9.51 -3.41
N LYS A 148 -20.29 -9.07 -4.55
CA LYS A 148 -20.97 -9.14 -5.86
C LYS A 148 -20.79 -10.50 -6.53
N PHE A 149 -19.71 -11.22 -6.23
CA PHE A 149 -19.37 -12.50 -6.84
C PHE A 149 -19.20 -13.58 -5.79
N ASN A 150 -19.78 -14.77 -6.01
CA ASN A 150 -19.45 -15.95 -5.22
C ASN A 150 -18.09 -16.50 -5.69
N LEU A 151 -17.02 -15.77 -5.35
CA LEU A 151 -15.64 -16.05 -5.73
C LEU A 151 -15.20 -17.49 -5.41
N PRO A 152 -15.54 -18.08 -4.25
CA PRO A 152 -15.20 -19.47 -3.96
C PRO A 152 -15.79 -20.45 -4.98
N MET A 153 -17.05 -20.29 -5.34
CA MET A 153 -17.72 -21.18 -6.30
C MET A 153 -17.22 -20.95 -7.74
N GLY A 154 -16.90 -19.70 -8.10
CA GLY A 154 -16.25 -19.38 -9.37
C GLY A 154 -14.86 -19.97 -9.51
N MET A 155 -14.06 -19.92 -8.44
CA MET A 155 -12.73 -20.51 -8.39
C MET A 155 -12.79 -22.04 -8.52
N LEU A 156 -13.76 -22.69 -7.87
CA LEU A 156 -14.00 -24.13 -8.06
C LEU A 156 -14.36 -24.47 -9.51
N GLY A 157 -15.20 -23.66 -10.16
CA GLY A 157 -15.55 -23.81 -11.57
C GLY A 157 -14.37 -23.63 -12.53
N PHE A 158 -13.51 -22.65 -12.25
CA PHE A 158 -12.26 -22.43 -12.98
C PHE A 158 -11.33 -23.65 -12.85
N VAL A 159 -11.07 -24.11 -11.62
CA VAL A 159 -10.17 -25.26 -11.37
C VAL A 159 -10.71 -26.53 -12.03
N ALA A 160 -12.01 -26.82 -11.89
CA ALA A 160 -12.62 -28.02 -12.48
C ALA A 160 -12.54 -28.02 -14.01
N SER A 161 -12.83 -26.88 -14.65
CA SER A 161 -12.74 -26.76 -16.12
C SER A 161 -11.28 -26.80 -16.59
N MET A 162 -10.34 -26.23 -15.84
CA MET A 162 -8.92 -26.27 -16.17
C MET A 162 -8.36 -27.70 -16.11
N ILE A 163 -8.79 -28.51 -15.14
CA ILE A 163 -8.43 -29.93 -15.06
C ILE A 163 -8.91 -30.69 -16.30
N LEU A 164 -10.11 -30.43 -16.81
CA LEU A 164 -10.61 -31.06 -18.03
C LEU A 164 -9.75 -30.69 -19.26
N PHE A 165 -9.34 -29.43 -19.39
CA PHE A 165 -8.44 -29.00 -20.47
C PHE A 165 -7.03 -29.57 -20.34
N LEU A 166 -6.53 -29.77 -19.12
CA LEU A 166 -5.27 -30.48 -18.87
C LEU A 166 -5.36 -31.96 -19.31
N ILE A 167 -6.44 -32.65 -18.95
CA ILE A 167 -6.68 -34.04 -19.38
C ILE A 167 -6.77 -34.13 -20.91
N ALA A 168 -7.50 -33.20 -21.55
CA ALA A 168 -7.60 -33.14 -23.00
C ALA A 168 -6.24 -32.86 -23.66
N SER A 169 -5.44 -31.96 -23.10
CA SER A 169 -4.10 -31.64 -23.61
C SER A 169 -3.17 -32.86 -23.58
N VAL A 170 -3.22 -33.66 -22.51
CA VAL A 170 -2.45 -34.91 -22.39
C VAL A 170 -2.96 -35.96 -23.39
N HIS A 171 -4.28 -36.13 -23.53
CA HIS A 171 -4.87 -37.13 -24.41
C HIS A 171 -4.55 -36.87 -25.90
N PHE A 172 -4.63 -35.61 -26.33
CA PHE A 172 -4.33 -35.19 -27.70
C PHE A 172 -2.86 -34.82 -27.94
N LYS A 173 -2.00 -34.98 -26.92
CA LYS A 173 -0.58 -34.63 -26.95
C LYS A 173 -0.30 -33.24 -27.53
N THR A 174 -1.17 -32.28 -27.25
CA THR A 174 -1.17 -30.96 -27.87
C THR A 174 -1.32 -29.87 -26.81
N THR A 175 -0.33 -28.98 -26.74
CA THR A 175 -0.31 -27.84 -25.80
C THR A 175 -1.24 -26.69 -26.23
N GLY A 176 -1.61 -26.64 -27.52
CA GLY A 176 -2.54 -25.64 -28.07
C GLY A 176 -3.92 -25.63 -27.39
N ILE A 177 -4.35 -26.76 -26.84
CA ILE A 177 -5.63 -26.89 -26.11
C ILE A 177 -5.61 -26.08 -24.81
N LEU A 178 -4.45 -25.88 -24.18
CA LEU A 178 -4.33 -25.08 -22.94
C LEU A 178 -4.46 -23.58 -23.21
N PHE A 179 -3.97 -23.09 -24.36
CA PHE A 179 -4.12 -21.69 -24.75
C PHE A 179 -5.58 -21.29 -24.96
N VAL A 180 -6.43 -22.23 -25.38
CA VAL A 180 -7.88 -22.02 -25.48
C VAL A 180 -8.57 -22.33 -24.14
N GLY A 181 -8.06 -23.31 -23.38
CA GLY A 181 -8.60 -23.71 -22.08
C GLY A 181 -8.53 -22.61 -21.02
N ILE A 182 -7.47 -21.78 -21.01
CA ILE A 182 -7.31 -20.67 -20.05
C ILE A 182 -8.41 -19.61 -20.19
N PRO A 183 -8.65 -18.99 -21.36
CA PRO A 183 -9.77 -18.06 -21.53
C PRO A 183 -11.14 -18.70 -21.25
N VAL A 184 -11.35 -19.95 -21.70
CA VAL A 184 -12.65 -20.63 -21.56
C VAL A 184 -12.96 -21.00 -20.10
N SER A 185 -11.97 -21.49 -19.35
CA SER A 185 -12.12 -21.79 -17.92
C SER A 185 -12.37 -20.54 -17.09
N LEU A 186 -11.70 -19.42 -17.41
CA LEU A 186 -11.89 -18.14 -16.74
C LEU A 186 -13.31 -17.61 -16.98
N PHE A 187 -13.80 -17.73 -18.21
CA PHE A 187 -15.20 -17.42 -18.55
C PHE A 187 -16.20 -18.34 -17.83
N LEU A 188 -15.94 -19.66 -17.78
CA LEU A 188 -16.80 -20.62 -17.07
C LEU A 188 -16.83 -20.35 -15.56
N GLY A 189 -15.68 -20.04 -14.95
CA GLY A 189 -15.57 -19.68 -13.54
C GLY A 189 -16.37 -18.43 -13.21
N LEU A 190 -16.30 -17.38 -14.05
CA LEU A 190 -17.12 -16.18 -13.90
C LEU A 190 -18.62 -16.45 -14.06
N MET A 191 -19.01 -17.29 -15.02
CA MET A 191 -20.41 -17.70 -15.21
C MET A 191 -20.96 -18.49 -14.02
N ILE A 192 -20.18 -19.40 -13.46
CA ILE A 192 -20.54 -20.17 -12.26
C ILE A 192 -20.62 -19.23 -11.04
N ALA A 193 -19.68 -18.30 -10.88
CA ALA A 193 -19.71 -17.28 -9.82
C ALA A 193 -20.98 -16.41 -9.89
N PHE A 194 -21.43 -16.09 -11.10
CA PHE A 194 -22.66 -15.33 -11.32
C PHE A 194 -23.93 -16.17 -11.09
N HIS A 195 -23.96 -17.41 -11.57
CA HIS A 195 -25.13 -18.28 -11.47
C HIS A 195 -25.42 -18.75 -10.03
N PHE A 196 -24.37 -19.05 -9.24
CA PHE A 196 -24.55 -19.44 -7.84
C PHE A 196 -24.86 -18.27 -6.90
N ARG A 197 -24.63 -17.02 -7.34
CA ARG A 197 -25.13 -15.83 -6.64
C ARG A 197 -26.67 -15.78 -6.67
N ASP A 198 -27.27 -16.12 -7.81
CA ASP A 198 -28.73 -16.09 -7.96
C ASP A 198 -29.39 -17.21 -7.16
N LYS A 199 -28.71 -18.35 -7.00
CA LYS A 199 -29.17 -19.45 -6.12
C LYS A 199 -29.03 -19.14 -4.64
N GLU A 200 -27.93 -18.55 -4.18
CA GLU A 200 -27.83 -18.12 -2.77
C GLU A 200 -28.85 -17.02 -2.43
N LYS A 201 -29.11 -16.09 -3.36
CA LYS A 201 -30.18 -15.10 -3.17
C LYS A 201 -31.58 -15.73 -3.20
N SER A 202 -31.83 -16.69 -4.07
CA SER A 202 -33.13 -17.39 -4.11
C SER A 202 -33.33 -18.25 -2.87
N ASP A 203 -32.30 -18.97 -2.39
CA ASP A 203 -32.39 -19.83 -1.21
C ASP A 203 -32.52 -19.03 0.10
N ILE A 204 -31.99 -17.81 0.16
CA ILE A 204 -32.21 -16.89 1.30
C ILE A 204 -33.62 -16.26 1.26
N LEU A 205 -34.23 -16.12 0.08
CA LEU A 205 -35.59 -15.58 -0.09
C LEU A 205 -36.69 -16.66 -0.15
N SER A 206 -36.35 -17.93 -0.40
CA SER A 206 -37.27 -19.07 -0.44
C SER A 206 -37.14 -20.01 0.77
N GLY A 207 -36.41 -19.61 1.81
CA GLY A 207 -36.28 -20.33 3.08
C GLY A 207 -37.54 -20.28 3.96
N GLY A 208 -38.69 -20.63 3.40
CA GLY A 208 -39.93 -20.87 4.10
C GLY A 208 -40.57 -22.13 3.54
N SER A 209 -40.42 -23.23 4.30
CA SER A 209 -41.11 -24.53 4.19
C SER A 209 -40.40 -25.69 3.46
N SER A 210 -40.54 -26.85 4.12
CA SER A 210 -40.25 -28.23 3.72
C SER A 210 -38.83 -28.76 3.91
N SER A 211 -38.68 -29.31 5.12
CA SER A 211 -37.89 -30.48 5.47
C SER A 211 -37.98 -31.64 4.47
N SER A 212 -36.83 -32.17 4.06
CA SER A 212 -36.64 -33.62 3.97
C SER A 212 -35.17 -33.97 4.25
N SER A 213 -34.99 -34.46 5.47
CA SER A 213 -33.85 -35.25 5.88
C SER A 213 -33.79 -36.53 5.03
N PHE A 214 -32.65 -36.80 4.41
CA PHE A 214 -32.13 -38.16 4.33
C PHE A 214 -30.61 -38.11 4.46
N GLY A 215 -30.14 -38.64 5.58
CA GLY A 215 -28.75 -38.59 6.01
C GLY A 215 -27.91 -39.79 5.56
N SER A 216 -26.78 -39.91 6.27
CA SER A 216 -25.71 -40.90 6.16
C SER A 216 -24.66 -40.56 5.09
N GLY A 217 -23.41 -40.26 5.40
CA GLY A 217 -22.69 -40.39 6.65
C GLY A 217 -21.21 -40.54 6.33
N PHE A 218 -20.42 -39.49 6.55
CA PHE A 218 -19.00 -39.66 6.84
C PHE A 218 -18.48 -38.42 7.59
N LYS A 219 -18.41 -38.56 8.91
CA LYS A 219 -17.77 -37.62 9.83
C LYS A 219 -16.27 -37.97 9.81
N GLY A 220 -15.48 -37.18 9.11
CA GLY A 220 -14.02 -37.26 9.10
C GLY A 220 -13.46 -35.92 9.57
N GLU A 221 -13.20 -35.84 10.87
CA GLU A 221 -12.57 -34.72 11.55
C GLU A 221 -11.06 -34.80 11.34
N TYR A 222 -10.51 -33.92 10.49
CA TYR A 222 -9.10 -33.55 10.43
C TYR A 222 -9.12 -32.05 10.06
N GLY A 223 -8.77 -31.15 10.97
CA GLY A 223 -7.38 -30.94 11.36
C GLY A 223 -6.82 -29.83 10.46
N ALA A 224 -6.93 -28.59 10.93
CA ALA A 224 -6.31 -27.44 10.28
C ALA A 224 -4.80 -27.65 10.22
N MET A 225 -4.26 -27.80 9.01
CA MET A 225 -2.85 -27.63 8.73
C MET A 225 -2.68 -26.67 7.56
N SER A 226 -2.12 -25.52 7.92
CA SER A 226 -1.41 -24.59 7.05
C SER A 226 -0.29 -25.33 6.31
N SER A 227 -0.25 -25.24 4.97
CA SER A 227 0.99 -24.99 4.20
C SER A 227 0.75 -25.11 2.68
N SER A 228 1.26 -24.08 2.00
CA SER A 228 1.95 -24.06 0.70
C SER A 228 1.21 -24.23 -0.63
N ASN A 229 1.43 -23.18 -1.44
CA ASN A 229 1.75 -23.15 -2.86
C ASN A 229 0.73 -23.67 -3.87
N SER A 230 0.09 -22.73 -4.54
CA SER A 230 -0.20 -22.83 -5.97
C SER A 230 0.32 -21.57 -6.66
N TYR A 231 1.32 -21.78 -7.51
CA TYR A 231 1.84 -20.83 -8.47
C TYR A 231 0.73 -20.52 -9.48
N GLU A 232 0.35 -19.25 -9.62
CA GLU A 232 -0.46 -18.78 -10.73
C GLU A 232 0.35 -17.83 -11.61
N THR A 233 0.62 -18.33 -12.81
CA THR A 233 0.98 -17.58 -14.01
C THR A 233 -0.27 -16.99 -14.65
N GLY A 234 -0.25 -15.67 -14.88
CA GLY A 234 -1.16 -14.92 -15.74
C GLY A 234 -0.87 -13.43 -15.50
N GLU A 235 -0.16 -12.74 -16.39
CA GLU A 235 -0.80 -11.99 -17.48
C GLU A 235 -2.08 -11.30 -17.01
N ASP A 236 -1.90 -10.11 -16.43
CA ASP A 236 -2.87 -9.03 -16.59
C ASP A 236 -2.13 -7.69 -16.67
N SER A 237 -2.12 -7.18 -17.89
CA SER A 237 -1.81 -5.81 -18.24
C SER A 237 -3.02 -4.95 -17.93
N GLU A 238 -3.28 -4.63 -16.66
CA GLU A 238 -4.31 -3.64 -16.29
C GLU A 238 -4.13 -3.01 -14.90
N ASP A 239 -2.90 -2.80 -14.43
CA ASP A 239 -2.64 -2.06 -13.18
C ASP A 239 -1.43 -1.11 -13.30
N GLU A 240 -1.61 0.05 -13.94
CA GLU A 240 -0.67 1.19 -13.76
C GLU A 240 -1.38 2.56 -13.81
N ARG A 241 -2.56 2.69 -13.18
CA ARG A 241 -3.23 4.01 -13.03
C ARG A 241 -3.03 4.70 -11.68
N TYR A 242 -2.09 4.23 -10.86
CA TYR A 242 -1.71 4.86 -9.58
C TYR A 242 -0.21 5.09 -9.47
N GLN A 243 0.30 6.05 -10.26
CA GLN A 243 1.52 6.79 -9.90
C GLN A 243 1.64 8.03 -10.80
N SER A 244 0.91 9.10 -10.47
CA SER A 244 1.27 10.47 -10.86
C SER A 244 0.34 11.47 -10.17
N SER A 245 0.60 11.80 -8.91
CA SER A 245 0.02 13.00 -8.28
C SER A 245 0.92 13.58 -7.18
N LYS A 246 2.18 13.80 -7.52
CA LYS A 246 2.94 14.97 -7.07
C LYS A 246 3.81 15.40 -8.23
N GLY A 247 3.96 16.70 -8.46
CA GLY A 247 4.62 17.26 -9.65
C GLY A 247 6.04 16.74 -9.83
N GLU A 248 6.18 15.61 -10.53
CA GLU A 248 7.44 15.17 -11.10
C GLU A 248 7.85 16.22 -12.12
N THR A 249 9.07 16.73 -11.96
CA THR A 249 9.66 17.58 -12.99
C THR A 249 9.68 16.81 -14.31
N PRO A 250 9.60 17.49 -15.47
CA PRO A 250 9.67 16.83 -16.78
C PRO A 250 10.89 15.90 -16.94
N LYS A 251 11.98 16.21 -16.22
CA LYS A 251 13.20 15.40 -16.16
C LYS A 251 13.00 14.10 -15.38
N GLU A 252 12.34 14.14 -14.22
CA GLU A 252 12.04 12.94 -13.41
C GLU A 252 11.07 12.00 -14.13
N LYS A 253 10.05 12.54 -14.82
CA LYS A 253 9.14 11.76 -15.69
C LYS A 253 9.90 11.01 -16.77
N LYS A 254 10.81 11.71 -17.46
CA LYS A 254 11.65 11.13 -18.50
C LYS A 254 12.53 10.00 -17.95
N VAL A 255 13.16 10.22 -16.79
CA VAL A 255 14.03 9.23 -16.12
C VAL A 255 13.21 8.01 -15.68
N SER A 256 12.01 8.21 -15.12
CA SER A 256 11.11 7.12 -14.72
C SER A 256 10.67 6.26 -15.91
N LEU A 257 10.30 6.88 -17.03
CA LEU A 257 9.93 6.18 -18.27
C LEU A 257 11.10 5.37 -18.85
N ILE A 258 12.31 5.95 -18.86
CA ILE A 258 13.52 5.25 -19.30
C ILE A 258 13.79 4.03 -18.40
N ALA A 259 13.68 4.22 -17.07
CA ALA A 259 13.89 3.15 -16.11
C ALA A 259 12.89 2.01 -16.31
N LYS A 260 11.58 2.29 -16.44
CA LYS A 260 10.55 1.27 -16.68
C LYS A 260 10.77 0.49 -17.97
N GLY A 261 11.14 1.18 -19.05
CA GLY A 261 11.43 0.53 -20.33
C GLY A 261 12.70 -0.31 -20.33
N ALA A 262 13.69 0.06 -19.50
CA ALA A 262 14.95 -0.68 -19.37
C ALA A 262 14.89 -1.82 -18.33
N GLU A 263 14.06 -1.70 -17.29
CA GLU A 263 14.02 -2.62 -16.16
C GLU A 263 13.76 -4.06 -16.59
N ARG A 264 12.87 -4.29 -17.56
CA ARG A 264 12.52 -5.63 -18.06
C ARG A 264 13.70 -6.37 -18.72
N PHE A 265 14.68 -5.63 -19.24
CA PHE A 265 15.85 -6.21 -19.92
C PHE A 265 17.04 -6.41 -18.98
N VAL A 266 17.13 -5.60 -17.93
CA VAL A 266 18.25 -5.62 -16.98
C VAL A 266 17.91 -6.40 -15.70
N PHE A 267 16.65 -6.32 -15.24
CA PHE A 267 16.08 -7.05 -14.12
C PHE A 267 14.84 -7.85 -14.60
N PRO A 268 15.03 -8.94 -15.36
CA PRO A 268 13.91 -9.64 -15.99
C PRO A 268 12.92 -10.18 -14.96
N SER A 269 11.62 -10.08 -15.23
CA SER A 269 10.57 -10.59 -14.33
C SER A 269 10.59 -12.11 -14.22
N ARG A 270 10.94 -12.80 -15.32
CA ARG A 270 11.23 -14.24 -15.35
C ARG A 270 12.74 -14.44 -15.49
N PHE A 271 13.35 -15.15 -14.55
CA PHE A 271 14.77 -15.43 -14.54
C PHE A 271 15.02 -16.93 -14.31
N THR A 272 16.12 -17.44 -14.84
CA THR A 272 16.52 -18.84 -14.64
C THR A 272 17.54 -18.99 -13.52
N LYS A 273 18.35 -17.95 -13.29
CA LYS A 273 19.34 -17.88 -12.23
C LYS A 273 19.14 -16.61 -11.43
N ILE A 274 19.17 -16.72 -10.10
CA ILE A 274 19.05 -15.57 -9.20
C ILE A 274 20.18 -14.55 -9.39
N THR A 275 21.33 -14.98 -9.93
CA THR A 275 22.44 -14.11 -10.33
C THR A 275 22.05 -13.09 -11.39
N ASP A 276 20.99 -13.33 -12.17
CA ASP A 276 20.49 -12.38 -13.17
C ASP A 276 19.78 -11.17 -12.51
N LYS A 277 19.46 -11.26 -11.22
CA LYS A 277 18.84 -10.20 -10.42
C LYS A 277 19.83 -9.40 -9.58
N ILE A 278 21.05 -9.91 -9.38
CA ILE A 278 22.08 -9.29 -8.53
C ILE A 278 23.17 -8.71 -9.42
N HIS A 279 23.29 -7.39 -9.47
CA HIS A 279 24.30 -6.71 -10.29
C HIS A 279 25.30 -5.94 -9.43
N ASP A 280 26.53 -5.80 -9.91
CA ASP A 280 27.44 -4.73 -9.50
C ASP A 280 27.46 -3.63 -10.58
N SER A 281 28.20 -2.54 -10.38
CA SER A 281 28.25 -1.45 -11.38
C SER A 281 28.79 -1.93 -12.74
N ARG A 282 29.71 -2.89 -12.77
CA ARG A 282 30.31 -3.38 -14.02
C ARG A 282 29.36 -4.32 -14.75
N SER A 283 28.72 -5.24 -14.04
CA SER A 283 27.76 -6.21 -14.58
C SER A 283 26.48 -5.52 -15.03
N LEU A 284 26.00 -4.51 -14.30
CA LEU A 284 24.87 -3.69 -14.69
C LEU A 284 25.14 -3.01 -16.04
N ARG A 285 26.28 -2.33 -16.16
CA ARG A 285 26.66 -1.64 -17.39
C ARG A 285 26.83 -2.61 -18.56
N LYS A 286 27.47 -3.76 -18.33
CA LYS A 286 27.56 -4.83 -19.34
C LYS A 286 26.18 -5.29 -19.80
N LYS A 287 25.24 -5.51 -18.87
CA LYS A 287 23.87 -5.95 -19.18
C LYS A 287 23.07 -4.92 -19.97
N ILE A 288 23.29 -3.63 -19.69
CA ILE A 288 22.72 -2.52 -20.46
C ILE A 288 23.24 -2.56 -21.91
N PHE A 289 24.54 -2.71 -22.12
CA PHE A 289 25.12 -2.81 -23.47
C PHE A 289 24.62 -4.04 -24.23
N GLU A 290 24.52 -5.20 -23.58
CA GLU A 290 23.96 -6.42 -24.19
C GLU A 290 22.52 -6.25 -24.69
N ASN A 291 21.76 -5.33 -24.10
CA ASN A 291 20.34 -5.09 -24.42
C ASN A 291 20.08 -3.69 -24.99
N LEU A 292 21.11 -2.97 -25.39
CA LEU A 292 21.03 -1.54 -25.69
C LEU A 292 20.03 -1.24 -26.81
N ASP A 293 20.07 -2.02 -27.88
CA ASP A 293 19.16 -1.86 -29.03
C ASP A 293 17.71 -2.17 -28.65
N ASN A 294 17.48 -3.19 -27.82
CA ASN A 294 16.15 -3.54 -27.34
C ASN A 294 15.57 -2.45 -26.44
N ILE A 295 16.38 -1.91 -25.54
CA ILE A 295 15.98 -0.81 -24.64
C ILE A 295 15.72 0.47 -25.44
N ARG A 296 16.59 0.81 -26.39
CA ARG A 296 16.45 1.96 -27.30
C ARG A 296 15.16 1.88 -28.11
N ASN A 297 14.80 0.69 -28.60
CA ASN A 297 13.58 0.48 -29.38
C ASN A 297 12.30 0.55 -28.54
N ASN A 298 12.39 0.17 -27.25
CA ASN A 298 11.26 0.20 -26.33
C ASN A 298 11.03 1.59 -25.69
N VAL A 299 12.09 2.41 -25.56
CA VAL A 299 12.02 3.73 -24.94
C VAL A 299 12.01 4.84 -26.00
N ALA A 300 10.84 5.43 -26.23
CA ALA A 300 10.65 6.50 -27.22
C ALA A 300 11.63 7.69 -27.08
N HIS A 301 12.03 8.01 -25.84
CA HIS A 301 12.97 9.09 -25.54
C HIS A 301 14.44 8.81 -25.90
N LEU A 302 14.79 7.56 -26.21
CA LEU A 302 16.17 7.14 -26.55
C LEU A 302 16.35 6.85 -28.05
N LYS A 303 15.26 6.75 -28.82
CA LYS A 303 15.29 6.45 -30.27
C LYS A 303 16.04 7.48 -31.12
N GLY A 304 16.09 8.73 -30.67
CA GLY A 304 16.76 9.82 -31.39
C GLY A 304 18.26 9.96 -31.11
N GLU A 305 18.79 9.27 -30.08
CA GLU A 305 20.18 9.39 -29.65
C GLU A 305 21.05 8.31 -30.30
N LYS A 306 22.02 8.73 -31.12
CA LYS A 306 22.90 7.84 -31.89
C LYS A 306 24.14 7.39 -31.13
N ASP A 307 24.46 8.07 -30.03
CA ASP A 307 25.62 7.79 -29.20
C ASP A 307 25.29 6.69 -28.17
N ASP A 308 25.79 5.48 -28.40
CA ASP A 308 25.54 4.30 -27.56
C ASP A 308 26.04 4.51 -26.11
N ASP A 309 27.16 5.20 -25.92
CA ASP A 309 27.71 5.46 -24.58
C ASP A 309 26.83 6.45 -23.80
N LYS A 310 26.30 7.48 -24.47
CA LYS A 310 25.33 8.40 -23.84
C LYS A 310 24.01 7.71 -23.52
N VAL A 311 23.53 6.84 -24.40
CA VAL A 311 22.32 6.06 -24.16
C VAL A 311 22.51 5.12 -22.97
N ALA A 312 23.61 4.36 -22.94
CA ALA A 312 23.94 3.47 -21.84
C ALA A 312 24.07 4.22 -20.51
N SER A 313 24.75 5.36 -20.48
CA SER A 313 24.91 6.18 -19.27
C SER A 313 23.57 6.75 -18.77
N THR A 314 22.68 7.12 -19.71
CA THR A 314 21.33 7.62 -19.37
C THR A 314 20.46 6.50 -18.80
N ILE A 315 20.53 5.30 -19.37
CA ILE A 315 19.85 4.11 -18.87
C ILE A 315 20.39 3.72 -17.49
N GLU A 316 21.71 3.68 -17.33
CA GLU A 316 22.37 3.35 -16.06
C GLU A 316 21.92 4.32 -14.94
N TYR A 317 21.94 5.62 -15.22
CA TYR A 317 21.45 6.64 -14.29
C TYR A 317 19.97 6.41 -13.92
N ALA A 318 19.12 6.11 -14.89
CA ALA A 318 17.69 5.87 -14.68
C ALA A 318 17.41 4.59 -13.89
N LEU A 319 18.14 3.51 -14.15
CA LEU A 319 18.02 2.27 -13.40
C LEU A 319 18.46 2.45 -11.95
N LEU A 320 19.61 3.11 -11.71
CA LEU A 320 20.09 3.41 -10.36
C LEU A 320 19.13 4.26 -9.53
N GLN A 321 18.28 5.08 -10.17
CA GLN A 321 17.22 5.85 -9.51
C GLN A 321 16.06 4.98 -9.00
N ASN A 322 15.79 3.85 -9.65
CA ASN A 322 14.72 2.91 -9.31
C ASN A 322 15.21 1.61 -8.65
N SER A 323 16.52 1.44 -8.50
CA SER A 323 17.19 0.31 -7.84
C SER A 323 17.64 0.64 -6.42
N ALA A 324 17.71 -0.37 -5.55
CA ALA A 324 18.41 -0.27 -4.28
C ALA A 324 19.91 -0.54 -4.49
N THR A 325 20.77 0.34 -4.00
CA THR A 325 22.21 0.07 -3.96
C THR A 325 22.60 -0.23 -2.51
N ILE A 326 23.06 -1.46 -2.25
CA ILE A 326 23.65 -1.86 -0.97
C ILE A 326 25.15 -1.59 -1.08
N ILE A 327 25.65 -0.66 -0.27
CA ILE A 327 27.07 -0.35 -0.16
C ILE A 327 27.64 -1.21 0.96
N ILE A 328 28.73 -1.91 0.68
CA ILE A 328 29.39 -2.81 1.62
C ILE A 328 30.60 -2.06 2.21
N PRO A 329 30.76 -2.03 3.54
CA PRO A 329 31.91 -1.39 4.18
C PRO A 329 33.25 -1.91 3.63
N ASP A 330 34.19 -1.00 3.33
CA ASP A 330 35.46 -1.35 2.66
C ASP A 330 36.31 -2.36 3.44
N ASP A 331 36.20 -2.37 4.77
CA ASP A 331 36.86 -3.32 5.67
C ASP A 331 36.31 -4.75 5.55
N LEU A 332 35.08 -4.88 5.05
CA LEU A 332 34.40 -6.16 4.83
C LEU A 332 34.53 -6.68 3.41
N VAL A 333 34.98 -5.88 2.44
CA VAL A 333 35.09 -6.27 1.02
C VAL A 333 36.37 -7.07 0.77
N PRO A 334 36.29 -8.39 0.47
CA PRO A 334 37.48 -9.18 0.14
C PRO A 334 38.02 -8.82 -1.25
N GLN A 335 39.30 -9.12 -1.50
CA GLN A 335 39.89 -8.91 -2.83
C GLN A 335 39.11 -9.68 -3.91
N GLY A 336 38.71 -8.98 -4.98
CA GLY A 336 37.96 -9.55 -6.10
C GLY A 336 36.44 -9.59 -5.92
N MET A 337 35.90 -9.14 -4.78
CA MET A 337 34.45 -8.96 -4.58
C MET A 337 34.02 -7.52 -4.85
N PRO A 338 32.76 -7.30 -5.29
CA PRO A 338 32.23 -5.95 -5.49
C PRO A 338 31.98 -5.26 -4.15
N GLY A 339 32.32 -3.97 -4.05
CA GLY A 339 32.02 -3.14 -2.88
C GLY A 339 30.56 -2.64 -2.80
N SER A 340 29.75 -2.95 -3.80
CA SER A 340 28.33 -2.62 -3.82
C SER A 340 27.55 -3.59 -4.69
N ILE A 341 26.32 -3.90 -4.28
CA ILE A 341 25.37 -4.66 -5.09
C ILE A 341 24.11 -3.84 -5.37
N ILE A 342 23.51 -4.05 -6.53
CA ILE A 342 22.41 -3.29 -7.09
C ILE A 342 21.21 -4.22 -7.28
N LEU A 343 20.23 -4.02 -6.39
CA LEU A 343 18.89 -4.60 -6.31
C LEU A 343 17.84 -3.89 -7.18
N SER A 344 16.90 -4.55 -7.86
CA SER A 344 15.63 -3.85 -8.17
C SER A 344 14.86 -3.60 -6.87
N HIS A 345 14.26 -2.41 -6.71
CA HIS A 345 13.39 -2.13 -5.58
C HIS A 345 12.15 -3.04 -5.55
N ASN A 346 11.65 -3.44 -6.72
CA ASN A 346 10.48 -4.31 -6.82
C ASN A 346 10.80 -5.72 -6.32
N ASP A 347 11.98 -6.23 -6.67
CA ASP A 347 12.46 -7.54 -6.22
C ASP A 347 12.70 -7.59 -4.70
N LEU A 348 13.22 -6.51 -4.11
CA LEU A 348 13.43 -6.43 -2.65
C LEU A 348 12.13 -6.27 -1.85
N LYS A 349 11.10 -5.67 -2.44
CA LYS A 349 9.75 -5.58 -1.83
C LYS A 349 9.03 -6.91 -1.81
N ALA A 350 9.30 -7.80 -2.77
CA ALA A 350 8.67 -9.11 -2.86
C ALA A 350 9.33 -10.08 -1.86
N PRO A 351 8.62 -10.54 -0.81
CA PRO A 351 9.21 -11.41 0.22
C PRO A 351 9.84 -12.68 -0.36
N LEU A 352 9.14 -13.32 -1.30
CA LEU A 352 9.60 -14.56 -1.94
C LEU A 352 10.95 -14.38 -2.66
N ILE A 353 11.10 -13.29 -3.43
CA ILE A 353 12.33 -13.04 -4.21
C ILE A 353 13.47 -12.68 -3.26
N ARG A 354 13.20 -11.87 -2.24
CA ARG A 354 14.17 -11.53 -1.19
C ARG A 354 14.69 -12.79 -0.49
N ASP A 355 13.81 -13.71 -0.13
CA ASP A 355 14.19 -14.95 0.56
C ASP A 355 15.04 -15.85 -0.37
N GLN A 356 14.70 -15.93 -1.67
CA GLN A 356 15.51 -16.62 -2.68
C GLN A 356 16.91 -16.01 -2.85
N ILE A 357 17.02 -14.67 -2.83
CA ILE A 357 18.32 -13.97 -2.88
C ILE A 357 19.14 -14.30 -1.62
N ALA A 358 18.52 -14.23 -0.45
CA ALA A 358 19.18 -14.53 0.82
C ALA A 358 19.65 -15.99 0.89
N GLU A 359 18.83 -16.94 0.44
CA GLU A 359 19.19 -18.36 0.36
C GLU A 359 20.36 -18.60 -0.61
N PHE A 360 20.36 -17.94 -1.77
CA PHE A 360 21.49 -17.99 -2.68
C PHE A 360 22.79 -17.51 -2.04
N LEU A 361 22.74 -16.37 -1.35
CA LEU A 361 23.90 -15.82 -0.64
C LEU A 361 24.36 -16.72 0.51
N ARG A 362 23.44 -17.40 1.21
CA ARG A 362 23.77 -18.42 2.22
C ARG A 362 24.50 -19.60 1.59
N ASN A 363 24.02 -20.09 0.45
CA ASN A 363 24.66 -21.20 -0.26
C ASN A 363 26.07 -20.81 -0.74
N GLU A 364 26.26 -19.57 -1.20
CA GLU A 364 27.60 -19.05 -1.54
C GLU A 364 28.50 -18.91 -0.31
N ALA A 365 27.96 -18.48 0.83
CA ALA A 365 28.69 -18.42 2.09
C ALA A 365 29.13 -19.81 2.58
N GLN A 366 28.25 -20.82 2.49
CA GLN A 366 28.55 -22.20 2.88
C GLN A 366 29.64 -22.83 2.01
N LYS A 367 29.61 -22.61 0.69
CA LYS A 367 30.69 -23.07 -0.21
C LYS A 367 32.06 -22.47 0.17
N LYS A 368 32.06 -21.28 0.75
CA LYS A 368 33.25 -20.50 1.13
C LYS A 368 33.46 -20.45 2.64
N GLN A 369 32.90 -21.41 3.39
CA GLN A 369 32.90 -21.44 4.85
C GLN A 369 34.28 -21.37 5.51
N TYR A 370 35.33 -21.76 4.79
CA TYR A 370 36.72 -21.73 5.29
C TYR A 370 37.38 -20.35 5.21
N ASP A 371 36.82 -19.41 4.42
CA ASP A 371 37.31 -18.03 4.35
C ASP A 371 36.45 -17.10 5.23
N LYS A 372 37.01 -16.77 6.40
CA LYS A 372 36.35 -15.88 7.38
C LYS A 372 35.98 -14.51 6.81
N LYS A 373 36.73 -13.97 5.84
CA LYS A 373 36.42 -12.67 5.22
C LYS A 373 35.22 -12.79 4.29
N LEU A 374 35.19 -13.84 3.46
CA LEU A 374 34.05 -14.11 2.58
C LEU A 374 32.77 -14.43 3.35
N VAL A 375 32.86 -15.19 4.44
CA VAL A 375 31.70 -15.47 5.29
C VAL A 375 31.13 -14.18 5.86
N LYS A 376 31.98 -13.30 6.42
CA LYS A 376 31.53 -11.98 6.94
C LYS A 376 30.88 -11.12 5.85
N TYR A 377 31.47 -11.10 4.65
CA TYR A 377 30.92 -10.39 3.49
C TYR A 377 29.51 -10.86 3.14
N TYR A 378 29.30 -12.18 3.01
CA TYR A 378 27.98 -12.73 2.69
C TYR A 378 26.98 -12.58 3.84
N THR A 379 27.41 -12.72 5.10
CA THR A 379 26.55 -12.48 6.28
C THR A 379 26.04 -11.04 6.32
N PHE A 380 26.89 -10.06 6.02
CA PHE A 380 26.47 -8.66 5.92
C PHE A 380 25.37 -8.47 4.87
N LEU A 381 25.55 -9.06 3.69
CA LEU A 381 24.56 -8.98 2.61
C LEU A 381 23.24 -9.65 2.97
N ILE A 382 23.27 -10.85 3.54
CA ILE A 382 22.08 -11.58 3.99
C ILE A 382 21.30 -10.75 5.01
N ASN A 383 21.97 -10.24 6.06
CA ASN A 383 21.32 -9.44 7.09
C ASN A 383 20.72 -8.14 6.52
N THR A 384 21.40 -7.50 5.58
CA THR A 384 20.91 -6.26 4.95
C THR A 384 19.65 -6.52 4.13
N ILE A 385 19.58 -7.67 3.47
CA ILE A 385 18.45 -8.06 2.62
C ILE A 385 17.27 -8.51 3.47
N GLU A 386 17.48 -9.33 4.51
CA GLU A 386 16.41 -9.92 5.33
C GLU A 386 15.80 -8.96 6.35
N VAL A 387 16.59 -8.10 6.98
CA VAL A 387 16.13 -7.20 8.07
C VAL A 387 15.42 -5.94 7.51
N GLU A 388 15.07 -5.95 6.23
CA GLU A 388 14.41 -4.84 5.53
C GLU A 388 15.19 -3.51 5.55
N TYR A 389 16.50 -3.55 5.79
CA TYR A 389 17.34 -2.36 5.78
C TYR A 389 17.30 -1.63 4.43
N TYR A 390 16.91 -2.32 3.36
CA TYR A 390 16.68 -1.72 2.05
C TYR A 390 15.63 -0.59 2.04
N LYS A 391 14.69 -0.56 3.01
CA LYS A 391 13.73 0.54 3.17
C LYS A 391 14.40 1.85 3.59
N TYR A 392 15.59 1.77 4.18
CA TYR A 392 16.39 2.89 4.67
C TYR A 392 17.59 3.22 3.78
N LEU A 393 17.84 2.42 2.74
CA LEU A 393 18.86 2.77 1.75
C LEU A 393 18.42 4.04 1.01
N PRO A 394 19.31 5.02 0.82
CA PRO A 394 18.97 6.24 0.11
C PRO A 394 18.55 5.90 -1.32
N SER A 395 17.24 5.99 -1.58
CA SER A 395 16.75 6.06 -2.95
C SER A 395 17.35 7.32 -3.57
N ARG A 396 18.12 7.17 -4.66
CA ARG A 396 18.73 8.30 -5.39
C ARG A 396 17.69 9.28 -5.98
N LYS A 397 16.39 9.03 -5.77
CA LYS A 397 15.26 9.92 -6.04
C LYS A 397 15.33 11.29 -5.34
N LYS A 398 16.30 11.52 -4.46
CA LYS A 398 16.58 12.82 -3.85
C LYS A 398 18.04 13.23 -4.08
N LYS A 399 18.31 13.83 -5.24
CA LYS A 399 19.34 14.85 -5.38
C LYS A 399 18.97 15.82 -6.48
#